data_AF-A0A9X2D388-F1
#
_entry.id   AF-A0A9X2D388-F1
#
_cell.length_a   1.000
_cell.length_b   1.000
_cell.length_c   1.000
_cell.angle_alpha   90.00
_cell.angle_beta   90.00
_cell.angle_gamma   90.00
#
_symmetry.space_group_name_H-M   'P 1'
#
loop_
_entity.id
_entity.type
_entity.pdbx_description
1 polymer ?
#
loop_
_entity_poly.entity_id
_entity_poly.type
_entity_poly.pdbx_seq_one_letter_code
_entity_poly.pdbx_strand_id
1 'polypeptide(L)'
;MKRTPNLIYFLILMIVHSASSATALQSMTKEQVRKAFIKKTLISIPTDNLNGKTINNTFTMYMDGNGTIYGKMSLKPHNEPQTDKGIYSLENNGTVAITWDHWDRKEKLYAQFFETKNAYLAIGVDRVFHTVFMKENILNGNKINFSAQ
;
A
#
# COMPACT_ATOMS: atom_id res chain seq x y z
N MET A 1 17.68 56.86 29.64
CA MET A 1 16.95 55.91 28.77
C MET A 1 17.57 54.52 28.89
N LYS A 2 16.93 53.60 29.64
CA LYS A 2 17.39 52.20 29.77
C LYS A 2 16.79 51.38 28.62
N ARG A 3 17.65 50.85 27.74
CA ARG A 3 17.26 49.99 26.62
C ARG A 3 16.84 48.63 27.14
N THR A 4 15.64 48.18 26.76
CA THR A 4 15.04 46.88 27.12
C THR A 4 15.70 45.73 26.37
N PRO A 5 16.44 44.82 27.03
CA PRO A 5 17.07 43.66 26.38
C PRO A 5 16.08 42.52 26.05
N ASN A 6 14.84 42.61 26.55
CA ASN A 6 13.91 41.48 26.58
C ASN A 6 13.23 41.17 25.23
N LEU A 7 13.23 42.09 24.27
CA LEU A 7 12.52 41.89 23.00
C LEU A 7 13.23 40.89 22.08
N ILE A 8 14.58 40.89 22.10
CA ILE A 8 15.40 40.01 21.25
C ILE A 8 15.30 38.56 21.73
N TYR A 9 15.32 38.32 23.04
CA TYR A 9 15.13 36.98 23.61
C TYR A 9 13.74 36.41 23.32
N PHE A 10 12.70 37.24 23.35
CA PHE A 10 11.34 36.81 23.01
C PHE A 10 11.19 36.42 21.54
N LEU A 11 11.85 37.16 20.63
CA LEU A 11 11.81 36.87 19.20
C LEU A 11 12.56 35.57 18.86
N ILE A 12 13.70 35.33 19.50
CA ILE A 12 14.47 34.09 19.33
C ILE A 12 13.69 32.89 19.88
N LEU A 13 12.99 33.03 21.01
CA LEU A 13 12.17 31.94 21.57
C LEU A 13 11.00 31.54 20.66
N MET A 14 10.40 32.49 19.92
CA MET A 14 9.29 32.21 19.00
C MET A 14 9.73 31.55 17.68
N ILE A 15 10.96 31.81 17.21
CA ILE A 15 11.48 31.20 15.98
C ILE A 15 11.83 29.72 16.19
N VAL A 16 12.17 29.31 17.42
CA VAL A 16 12.51 27.91 17.73
C VAL A 16 11.26 27.02 17.92
N HIS A 17 10.08 27.61 18.18
CA HIS A 17 8.86 26.86 18.49
C HIS A 17 7.97 26.47 17.29
N SER A 18 8.31 26.85 16.06
CA SER A 18 7.42 26.68 14.90
C SER A 18 7.78 25.52 13.96
N ALA A 19 8.74 24.67 14.31
CA ALA A 19 8.99 23.42 13.57
C ALA A 19 7.97 22.33 13.94
N SER A 20 6.72 22.51 13.51
CA SER A 20 5.75 21.41 13.50
C SER A 20 6.14 20.44 12.39
N SER A 21 6.91 19.40 12.70
CA SER A 21 7.11 18.27 11.79
C SER A 21 5.78 17.53 11.65
N ALA A 22 5.04 17.82 10.58
CA ALA A 22 3.96 16.95 10.16
C ALA A 22 4.57 15.57 9.90
N THR A 23 4.19 14.58 10.71
CA THR A 23 4.62 13.20 10.46
C THR A 23 3.93 12.74 9.19
N ALA A 24 4.63 12.84 8.06
CA ALA A 24 4.15 12.32 6.80
C ALA A 24 4.25 10.80 6.82
N LEU A 25 3.23 10.11 6.30
CA LEU A 25 3.30 8.69 6.06
C LEU A 25 4.43 8.41 5.07
N GLN A 26 5.43 7.66 5.52
CA GLN A 26 6.53 7.23 4.66
C GLN A 26 6.19 5.89 4.01
N SER A 27 6.59 5.73 2.75
CA SER A 27 6.50 4.45 2.06
C SER A 27 7.41 3.44 2.74
N MET A 28 6.95 2.20 2.82
CA MET A 28 7.69 1.08 3.36
C MET A 28 8.93 0.79 2.50
N THR A 29 10.04 0.48 3.16
CA THR A 29 11.24 -0.05 2.52
C THR A 29 11.02 -1.46 1.97
N LYS A 30 11.93 -1.90 1.09
CA LYS A 30 11.96 -3.28 0.56
C LYS A 30 11.88 -4.35 1.65
N GLU A 31 12.60 -4.18 2.76
CA GLU A 31 12.60 -5.14 3.87
C GLU A 31 11.28 -5.13 4.66
N GLN A 32 10.69 -3.95 4.85
CA GLN A 32 9.37 -3.85 5.47
C GLN A 32 8.31 -4.54 4.61
N VAL A 33 8.32 -4.31 3.28
CA VAL A 33 7.42 -4.98 2.32
C VAL A 33 7.63 -6.49 2.34
N ARG A 34 8.89 -6.96 2.31
CA ARG A 34 9.23 -8.39 2.41
C ARG A 34 8.64 -9.02 3.66
N LYS A 35 8.90 -8.41 4.82
CA LYS A 35 8.41 -8.90 6.12
C LYS A 35 6.88 -8.90 6.20
N ALA A 36 6.23 -7.89 5.65
CA ALA A 36 4.79 -7.74 5.76
C ALA A 36 4.01 -8.71 4.87
N PHE A 37 4.46 -8.94 3.63
CA PHE A 37 3.59 -9.52 2.59
C PHE A 37 4.07 -10.82 1.96
N ILE A 38 5.38 -11.08 1.96
CA ILE A 38 5.91 -12.26 1.27
C ILE A 38 5.56 -13.54 2.02
N LYS A 39 5.12 -14.56 1.28
CA LYS A 39 4.55 -15.83 1.79
C LYS A 39 3.33 -15.64 2.68
N LYS A 40 2.58 -14.56 2.47
CA LYS A 40 1.33 -14.26 3.16
C LYS A 40 0.23 -13.92 2.18
N THR A 41 -1.00 -14.28 2.53
CA THR A 41 -2.20 -13.83 1.83
C THR A 41 -2.72 -12.56 2.48
N LEU A 42 -2.92 -11.53 1.67
CA LEU A 42 -3.50 -10.26 2.06
C LEU A 42 -4.92 -10.20 1.53
N ILE A 43 -5.88 -9.85 2.38
CA ILE A 43 -7.27 -9.69 2.00
C ILE A 43 -7.62 -8.22 2.18
N SER A 44 -7.98 -7.55 1.09
CA SER A 44 -8.35 -6.16 1.15
C SER A 44 -9.74 -5.98 1.73
N ILE A 45 -10.00 -4.82 2.32
CA ILE A 45 -11.37 -4.40 2.57
C ILE A 45 -11.96 -3.79 1.29
N PRO A 46 -13.30 -3.79 1.14
CA PRO A 46 -13.96 -2.87 0.23
C PRO A 46 -13.53 -1.44 0.55
N THR A 47 -13.12 -0.68 -0.45
CA THR A 47 -12.66 0.69 -0.26
C THR A 47 -13.40 1.66 -1.17
N ASP A 48 -13.77 2.82 -0.64
CA ASP A 48 -14.10 3.97 -1.46
C ASP A 48 -12.84 4.45 -2.17
N ASN A 49 -12.90 4.55 -3.50
CA ASN A 49 -11.83 5.21 -4.24
C ASN A 49 -11.91 6.73 -4.06
N LEU A 50 -10.88 7.45 -4.52
CA LEU A 50 -10.79 8.92 -4.41
C LEU A 50 -11.94 9.68 -5.10
N ASN A 51 -12.79 8.99 -5.88
CA ASN A 51 -13.95 9.57 -6.54
C ASN A 51 -15.27 9.28 -5.78
N GLY A 52 -15.21 8.80 -4.54
CA GLY A 52 -16.38 8.52 -3.70
C GLY A 52 -17.21 7.33 -4.18
N LYS A 53 -16.64 6.46 -5.04
CA LYS A 53 -17.28 5.21 -5.43
C LYS A 53 -16.73 4.07 -4.59
N THR A 54 -17.62 3.40 -3.85
CA THR A 54 -17.29 2.17 -3.15
C THR A 54 -16.95 1.09 -4.16
N ILE A 55 -15.69 0.66 -4.18
CA ILE A 55 -15.31 -0.58 -4.85
C ILE A 55 -15.69 -1.69 -3.88
N ASN A 56 -16.92 -2.16 -3.99
CA ASN A 56 -17.43 -3.28 -3.19
C ASN A 56 -16.94 -4.62 -3.73
N ASN A 57 -15.63 -4.72 -3.96
CA ASN A 57 -14.97 -5.91 -4.41
C ASN A 57 -13.67 -6.06 -3.64
N THR A 58 -13.63 -7.01 -2.72
CA THR A 58 -12.41 -7.37 -2.01
C THR A 58 -11.44 -8.03 -2.98
N PHE A 59 -10.19 -7.59 -2.93
CA PHE A 59 -9.08 -8.21 -3.62
C PHE A 59 -8.25 -9.03 -2.63
N THR A 60 -8.00 -10.29 -2.98
CA THR A 60 -7.09 -11.17 -2.21
C THR A 60 -5.82 -11.39 -3.01
N MET A 61 -4.67 -11.24 -2.37
CA MET A 61 -3.36 -11.33 -3.00
C MET A 61 -2.44 -12.26 -2.21
N TYR A 62 -1.63 -13.07 -2.89
CA TYR A 62 -0.56 -13.86 -2.29
C TYR A 62 0.71 -13.69 -3.10
N MET A 63 1.78 -13.22 -2.45
CA MET A 63 3.11 -13.09 -3.05
C MET A 63 3.98 -14.24 -2.55
N ASP A 64 4.48 -15.09 -3.44
CA ASP A 64 5.33 -16.22 -3.06
C ASP A 64 6.77 -15.76 -2.74
N GLY A 65 7.68 -16.69 -2.43
CA GLY A 65 9.08 -16.36 -2.16
C GLY A 65 9.96 -16.22 -3.42
N ASN A 66 9.42 -16.51 -4.59
CA ASN A 66 10.14 -16.74 -5.84
C ASN A 66 9.82 -15.69 -6.92
N GLY A 67 9.04 -14.66 -6.61
CA GLY A 67 8.65 -13.62 -7.56
C GLY A 67 7.34 -13.89 -8.30
N THR A 68 6.56 -14.89 -7.88
CA THR A 68 5.20 -15.14 -8.38
C THR A 68 4.17 -14.47 -7.50
N ILE A 69 3.15 -13.90 -8.12
CA ILE A 69 1.99 -13.36 -7.43
C ILE A 69 0.71 -14.04 -7.90
N TYR A 70 -0.24 -14.16 -6.98
CA TYR A 70 -1.56 -14.71 -7.24
C TYR A 70 -2.60 -13.73 -6.72
N GLY A 71 -3.65 -13.53 -7.48
CA GLY A 71 -4.73 -12.61 -7.17
C GLY A 71 -6.09 -13.28 -7.28
N LYS A 72 -7.06 -12.80 -6.49
CA LYS A 72 -8.47 -13.18 -6.61
C LYS A 72 -9.36 -11.99 -6.31
N MET A 73 -10.29 -11.71 -7.21
CA MET A 73 -11.37 -10.75 -6.99
C MET A 73 -12.56 -11.48 -6.34
N SER A 74 -13.17 -10.89 -5.31
CA SER A 74 -14.37 -11.46 -4.68
C SER A 74 -15.54 -11.56 -5.66
N LEU A 75 -15.69 -10.57 -6.54
CA LEU A 75 -16.61 -10.55 -7.68
C LEU A 75 -15.84 -10.79 -8.96
N LYS A 76 -16.29 -11.75 -9.78
CA LYS A 76 -15.69 -12.06 -11.08
C LYS A 76 -15.81 -10.83 -12.01
N PRO A 77 -14.70 -10.30 -12.56
CA PRO A 77 -14.78 -9.21 -13.51
C PRO A 77 -15.34 -9.68 -14.86
N HIS A 78 -15.93 -8.77 -15.63
CA HIS A 78 -16.50 -9.09 -16.94
C HIS A 78 -15.40 -9.47 -17.94
N ASN A 79 -15.54 -10.62 -18.61
CA ASN A 79 -14.60 -11.17 -19.60
C ASN A 79 -13.17 -11.43 -19.10
N GLU A 80 -12.95 -11.44 -17.80
CA GLU A 80 -11.66 -11.73 -17.18
C GLU A 80 -11.79 -12.91 -16.20
N PRO A 81 -10.71 -13.63 -15.91
CA PRO A 81 -10.76 -14.69 -14.90
C PRO A 81 -10.95 -14.08 -13.50
N GLN A 82 -11.64 -14.80 -12.61
CA GLN A 82 -11.83 -14.35 -11.22
C GLN A 82 -10.53 -14.40 -10.41
N THR A 83 -9.65 -15.34 -10.77
CA THR A 83 -8.32 -15.50 -10.21
C THR A 83 -7.29 -15.29 -11.31
N ASP A 84 -6.19 -14.64 -10.99
CA ASP A 84 -5.09 -14.50 -11.94
C ASP A 84 -3.74 -14.79 -11.27
N LYS A 85 -2.77 -15.10 -12.09
CA LYS A 85 -1.37 -15.26 -11.73
C LYS A 85 -0.58 -14.15 -12.39
N GLY A 86 0.56 -13.80 -11.80
CA GLY A 86 1.50 -12.89 -12.41
C GLY A 86 2.89 -13.07 -11.84
N ILE A 87 3.74 -12.11 -12.18
CA ILE A 87 5.07 -11.94 -11.60
C ILE A 87 5.14 -10.62 -10.84
N TYR A 88 6.00 -10.57 -9.83
CA TYR A 88 6.29 -9.34 -9.11
C TYR A 88 7.80 -9.13 -8.90
N SER A 89 8.22 -7.87 -8.80
CA SER A 89 9.55 -7.46 -8.35
C SER A 89 9.47 -6.44 -7.22
N LEU A 90 10.52 -6.41 -6.40
CA LEU A 90 10.70 -5.41 -5.33
C LEU A 90 11.91 -4.53 -5.62
N GLU A 91 11.64 -3.28 -5.93
CA GLU A 91 12.65 -2.25 -6.14
C GLU A 91 13.31 -1.85 -4.81
N ASN A 92 14.48 -1.21 -4.88
CA ASN A 92 15.26 -0.88 -3.69
C ASN A 92 14.55 0.10 -2.74
N ASN A 93 13.70 0.97 -3.28
CA ASN A 93 12.88 1.91 -2.51
C ASN A 93 11.60 1.28 -1.92
N GLY A 94 11.38 -0.02 -2.10
CA GLY A 94 10.18 -0.72 -1.63
C GLY A 94 8.98 -0.65 -2.58
N THR A 95 9.12 -0.02 -3.76
CA THR A 95 8.09 -0.11 -4.80
C THR A 95 7.93 -1.57 -5.25
N VAL A 96 6.67 -2.02 -5.28
CA VAL A 96 6.27 -3.32 -5.80
C VAL A 96 5.84 -3.13 -7.24
N ALA A 97 6.47 -3.84 -8.17
CA ALA A 97 6.03 -3.89 -9.54
C ALA A 97 5.35 -5.23 -9.83
N ILE A 98 4.18 -5.22 -10.45
CA ILE A 98 3.36 -6.41 -10.73
C ILE A 98 3.01 -6.43 -12.21
N THR A 99 3.07 -7.61 -12.80
CA THR A 99 2.51 -7.88 -14.13
C THR A 99 1.66 -9.13 -14.05
N TRP A 100 0.38 -8.99 -14.37
CA TRP A 100 -0.60 -10.08 -14.40
C TRP A 100 -0.60 -10.80 -15.76
N ASP A 101 -0.99 -12.08 -15.76
CA ASP A 101 -1.06 -12.90 -16.97
C ASP A 101 -2.29 -12.55 -17.83
N HIS A 102 -3.40 -12.10 -17.23
CA HIS A 102 -4.63 -11.74 -17.92
C HIS A 102 -5.09 -10.31 -17.61
N TRP A 103 -5.10 -9.93 -16.33
CA TRP A 103 -5.59 -8.63 -15.89
C TRP A 103 -4.71 -7.46 -16.38
N ASP A 104 -5.31 -6.27 -16.36
CA ASP A 104 -4.65 -4.99 -16.67
C ASP A 104 -3.90 -4.99 -18.01
N ARG A 105 -4.38 -5.80 -18.97
CA ARG A 105 -3.77 -5.95 -20.31
C ARG A 105 -2.29 -6.32 -20.26
N LYS A 106 -1.85 -7.04 -19.22
CA LYS A 106 -0.44 -7.41 -18.97
C LYS A 106 0.50 -6.20 -18.79
N GLU A 107 -0.04 -5.04 -18.46
CA GLU A 107 0.77 -3.87 -18.15
C GLU A 107 1.50 -4.05 -16.81
N LYS A 108 2.67 -3.41 -16.70
CA LYS A 108 3.44 -3.42 -15.46
C LYS A 108 2.94 -2.31 -14.54
N LEU A 109 2.28 -2.69 -13.46
CA LEU A 109 1.75 -1.80 -12.43
C LEU A 109 2.78 -1.59 -11.33
N TYR A 110 2.77 -0.39 -10.72
CA TYR A 110 3.71 -0.03 -9.66
C TYR A 110 2.96 0.54 -8.47
N ALA A 111 3.17 -0.04 -7.29
CA ALA A 111 2.57 0.40 -6.05
C ALA A 111 3.61 0.60 -4.95
N GLN A 112 3.37 1.59 -4.10
CA GLN A 112 4.04 1.78 -2.83
C GLN A 112 3.09 1.40 -1.69
N PHE A 113 3.67 0.79 -0.66
CA PHE A 113 2.92 0.43 0.53
C PHE A 113 3.27 1.36 1.67
N PHE A 114 2.27 1.68 2.49
CA PHE A 114 2.42 2.56 3.63
C PHE A 114 1.87 1.88 4.87
N GLU A 115 2.61 1.94 5.97
CA GLU A 115 2.21 1.31 7.23
C GLU A 115 1.47 2.28 8.14
N THR A 116 0.33 1.84 8.66
CA THR A 116 -0.39 2.49 9.75
C THR A 116 -0.40 1.59 10.99
N LYS A 117 -1.03 2.03 12.08
CA LYS A 117 -1.14 1.22 13.30
C LYS A 117 -1.83 -0.13 13.04
N ASN A 118 -2.90 -0.15 12.25
CA ASN A 118 -3.80 -1.29 12.06
C ASN A 118 -3.86 -1.82 10.63
N ALA A 119 -3.25 -1.14 9.66
CA ALA A 119 -3.38 -1.50 8.24
C ALA A 119 -2.14 -1.15 7.42
N TYR A 120 -2.13 -1.67 6.20
CA TYR A 120 -1.24 -1.27 5.12
C TYR A 120 -2.05 -0.65 3.98
N LEU A 121 -1.61 0.49 3.48
CA LEU A 121 -2.23 1.18 2.34
C LEU A 121 -1.42 0.87 1.08
N ALA A 122 -2.08 0.59 -0.03
CA ALA A 122 -1.44 0.46 -1.34
C ALA A 122 -1.82 1.67 -2.21
N ILE A 123 -0.83 2.43 -2.65
CA ILE A 123 -0.99 3.62 -3.49
C ILE A 123 -0.08 3.47 -4.70
N GLY A 124 -0.61 3.70 -5.90
CA GLY A 124 0.13 3.69 -7.14
C GLY A 124 1.17 4.80 -7.17
N VAL A 125 2.23 4.61 -7.94
CA VAL A 125 3.25 5.68 -8.15
C VAL A 125 2.69 6.90 -8.89
N ASP A 126 1.57 6.71 -9.57
CA ASP A 126 0.71 7.75 -10.16
C ASP A 126 -0.16 8.49 -9.14
N ARG A 127 -0.02 8.15 -7.85
CA ARG A 127 -0.76 8.69 -6.70
C ARG A 127 -2.24 8.28 -6.66
N VAL A 128 -2.62 7.23 -7.38
CA VAL A 128 -3.95 6.63 -7.27
C VAL A 128 -3.99 5.71 -6.07
N PHE A 129 -4.92 5.95 -5.16
CA PHE A 129 -5.18 5.04 -4.06
C PHE A 129 -5.85 3.75 -4.59
N HIS A 130 -5.24 2.60 -4.31
CA HIS A 130 -5.77 1.31 -4.77
C HIS A 130 -6.57 0.60 -3.70
N THR A 131 -6.00 0.37 -2.52
CA THR A 131 -6.66 -0.45 -1.50
C THR A 131 -6.04 -0.35 -0.10
N VAL A 132 -6.71 -0.96 0.88
CA VAL A 132 -6.25 -1.17 2.27
C VAL A 132 -6.25 -2.65 2.62
N PHE A 133 -5.17 -3.10 3.26
CA PHE A 133 -5.05 -4.41 3.88
C PHE A 133 -4.98 -4.28 5.40
N MET A 134 -6.02 -4.72 6.10
CA MET A 134 -6.01 -4.75 7.57
C MET A 134 -4.99 -5.78 8.07
N LYS A 135 -4.19 -5.43 9.07
CA LYS A 135 -3.13 -6.31 9.61
C LYS A 135 -3.68 -7.64 10.12
N GLU A 136 -4.88 -7.63 10.69
CA GLU A 136 -5.61 -8.82 11.15
C GLU A 136 -6.03 -9.78 10.01
N ASN A 137 -6.13 -9.25 8.78
CA ASN A 137 -6.53 -9.99 7.59
C ASN A 137 -5.33 -10.42 6.73
N ILE A 138 -4.12 -10.36 7.30
CA ILE A 138 -2.90 -10.90 6.67
C ILE A 138 -2.62 -12.27 7.26
N LEU A 139 -2.78 -13.28 6.42
CA LEU A 139 -2.72 -14.68 6.80
C LEU A 139 -1.41 -15.32 6.32
N ASN A 140 -0.83 -16.20 7.12
CA ASN A 140 0.36 -16.94 6.71
C ASN A 140 0.04 -18.00 5.65
N GLY A 141 0.94 -18.15 4.67
CA GLY A 141 0.82 -19.10 3.58
C GLY A 141 -0.18 -18.67 2.51
N ASN A 142 -0.32 -19.51 1.48
CA ASN A 142 -1.27 -19.27 0.40
C ASN A 142 -2.68 -19.69 0.81
N LYS A 143 -3.61 -18.75 0.86
CA LYS A 143 -5.05 -18.96 1.12
C LYS A 143 -5.91 -18.66 -0.11
N ILE A 144 -5.31 -18.41 -1.27
CA ILE A 144 -6.06 -18.24 -2.53
C ILE A 144 -6.51 -19.62 -2.99
N ASN A 145 -7.81 -19.89 -2.80
CA ASN A 145 -8.43 -21.08 -3.34
C ASN A 145 -8.71 -20.87 -4.84
N PHE A 146 -7.92 -21.53 -5.68
CA PHE A 146 -8.14 -21.65 -7.12
C PHE A 146 -9.28 -22.65 -7.34
N SER A 147 -10.51 -22.16 -7.27
CA SER A 147 -11.65 -22.90 -7.80
C SER A 147 -11.64 -22.68 -9.31
N ALA A 148 -11.46 -23.74 -10.11
CA ALA A 148 -11.72 -23.67 -11.54
C ALA A 148 -13.23 -23.43 -11.74
N GLN A 149 -13.63 -22.23 -12.15
CA GLN A 149 -14.98 -21.90 -12.64
C GLN A 149 -14.95 -20.89 -13.79
#